data_AF-A0AAV6DH64-F1
#
_entry.id   AF-A0AAV6DH64-F1
#
_cell.length_a   1.000
_cell.length_b   1.000
_cell.length_c   1.000
_cell.angle_alpha   90.00
_cell.angle_beta   90.00
_cell.angle_gamma   90.00
#
_symmetry.space_group_name_H-M   'P 1'
#
loop_
_entity.id
_entity.type
_entity.pdbx_description
1 polymer ?
#
loop_
_entity_poly.entity_id
_entity_poly.type
_entity_poly.pdbx_seq_one_letter_code
_entity_poly.pdbx_strand_id
1 'polypeptide(L)'
;MRIGILIVRLLVLMAATAAGFVLAHGLGLHAPNNFFLGGAGLLAGVLVVLLEWQARRIPVDRLFWGATGAMLGVVLGLGLGTALDAIVPGAGALGRGLFALLLGYLGATVTLAKRDDLEDMSVKLFPKTAVRQDGDKILDTSVIIDGRIVDVCQTGFLAGTLLVPQFVLRELQQIADSADALKRNRGKRGFDVLQRLQRVPRVTVRIDEVDFPHVREVDRKLIELARATGGKIVTNDYNLNRVAELSAVAVLNINELANALKPVVLPGEPLHVHIVKEGKEANQGVAYLDDGTMVVVEHGKRLIGQTVDVTVTTIYQTAAGRMIFARQRDEESAPR
;
A
#
# COMPACT_ATOMS: atom_id res chain seq x y z
N MET A 1 -25.33 6.29 -18.92
CA MET A 1 -25.84 5.95 -17.57
C MET A 1 -27.22 6.56 -17.26
N ARG A 2 -27.50 7.83 -17.60
CA ARG A 2 -28.80 8.49 -17.26
C ARG A 2 -30.03 7.89 -17.97
N ILE A 3 -29.91 7.43 -19.21
CA ILE A 3 -31.01 6.84 -20.00
C ILE A 3 -31.46 5.48 -19.43
N GLY A 4 -30.51 4.64 -18.99
CA GLY A 4 -30.83 3.33 -18.41
C GLY A 4 -31.65 3.42 -17.11
N ILE A 5 -31.36 4.41 -16.25
CA ILE A 5 -32.10 4.61 -15.00
C ILE A 5 -33.53 5.08 -15.26
N LEU A 6 -33.76 5.91 -16.30
CA LEU A 6 -35.10 6.34 -16.70
C LEU A 6 -35.97 5.17 -17.18
N ILE A 7 -35.39 4.25 -17.95
CA ILE A 7 -36.08 3.04 -18.43
C ILE A 7 -36.51 2.16 -17.24
N VAL A 8 -35.62 1.96 -16.27
CA VAL A 8 -35.93 1.17 -15.06
C VAL A 8 -37.06 1.80 -14.25
N ARG A 9 -37.10 3.13 -14.10
CA ARG A 9 -38.18 3.83 -13.38
C ARG A 9 -39.54 3.67 -14.06
N LEU A 10 -39.57 3.79 -15.39
CA LEU A 10 -40.80 3.57 -16.17
C LEU A 10 -41.31 2.13 -16.03
N LEU A 11 -40.39 1.15 -16.02
CA LEU A 11 -40.75 -0.25 -15.80
C LEU A 11 -41.32 -0.50 -14.40
N VAL A 12 -40.73 0.09 -13.36
CA VAL A 12 -41.23 -0.02 -11.97
C VAL A 12 -42.62 0.60 -11.83
N LEU A 13 -42.86 1.76 -12.44
CA LEU A 13 -44.18 2.40 -12.42
C LEU A 13 -45.23 1.54 -13.11
N MET A 14 -44.92 1.04 -14.32
CA MET A 14 -45.81 0.15 -15.08
C MET A 14 -46.12 -1.13 -14.29
N ALA A 15 -45.12 -1.74 -13.67
CA ALA A 15 -45.28 -2.95 -12.86
C ALA A 15 -46.11 -2.70 -11.60
N ALA A 16 -45.90 -1.59 -10.89
CA ALA A 16 -46.65 -1.23 -9.69
C ALA A 16 -48.14 -0.93 -10.01
N THR A 17 -48.40 -0.24 -11.12
CA THR A 17 -49.77 0.00 -11.61
C THR A 17 -50.45 -1.31 -12.03
N ALA A 18 -49.76 -2.18 -12.77
CA ALA A 18 -50.29 -3.49 -13.16
C ALA A 18 -50.58 -4.38 -11.96
N ALA A 19 -49.70 -4.41 -10.96
CA ALA A 19 -49.92 -5.13 -9.71
C ALA A 19 -51.14 -4.60 -8.96
N GLY A 20 -51.36 -3.28 -8.93
CA GLY A 20 -52.56 -2.67 -8.37
C GLY A 20 -53.86 -3.15 -9.05
N PHE A 21 -53.87 -3.26 -10.38
CA PHE A 21 -55.02 -3.79 -11.14
C PHE A 21 -55.25 -5.29 -10.92
N VAL A 22 -54.18 -6.09 -10.86
CA VAL A 22 -54.28 -7.53 -10.58
C VAL A 22 -54.83 -7.78 -9.17
N LEU A 23 -54.37 -7.01 -8.19
CA LEU A 23 -54.83 -7.10 -6.81
C LEU A 23 -56.30 -6.66 -6.66
N ALA A 24 -56.74 -5.66 -7.43
CA ALA A 24 -58.14 -5.27 -7.53
C ALA A 24 -59.04 -6.39 -8.07
N HIS A 25 -58.56 -7.09 -9.10
CA HIS A 25 -59.28 -8.21 -9.69
C HIS A 25 -59.36 -9.40 -8.72
N GLY A 26 -58.27 -9.70 -8.00
CA GLY A 26 -58.24 -10.75 -6.98
C GLY A 26 -59.13 -10.49 -5.75
N LEU A 27 -59.41 -9.23 -5.44
CA LEU A 27 -60.36 -8.83 -4.39
C LEU A 27 -61.82 -8.75 -4.88
N GLY A 28 -62.11 -9.14 -6.13
CA GLY A 28 -63.46 -9.15 -6.68
C GLY A 28 -64.04 -7.75 -6.94
N LEU A 29 -63.19 -6.72 -6.97
CA LEU A 29 -63.63 -5.39 -7.35
C LEU A 29 -63.82 -5.35 -8.87
N HIS A 30 -64.87 -4.66 -9.33
CA HIS A 30 -65.15 -4.41 -10.74
C HIS A 30 -65.12 -2.91 -11.02
N ALA A 31 -65.10 -2.53 -12.30
CA ALA A 31 -65.17 -1.12 -12.68
C ALA A 31 -66.45 -0.48 -12.08
N PRO A 32 -66.36 0.71 -11.46
CA PRO A 32 -65.24 1.66 -11.49
C PRO A 32 -64.23 1.52 -10.33
N ASN A 33 -64.47 0.66 -9.34
CA ASN A 33 -63.64 0.59 -8.12
C ASN A 33 -62.21 0.05 -8.38
N ASN A 34 -61.99 -0.64 -9.50
CA ASN A 34 -60.65 -1.12 -9.89
C ASN A 34 -59.67 0.00 -10.24
N PHE A 35 -60.17 1.16 -10.67
CA PHE A 35 -59.33 2.32 -10.96
C PHE A 35 -58.70 2.91 -9.70
N PHE A 36 -59.35 2.78 -8.53
CA PHE A 36 -58.77 3.25 -7.26
C PHE A 36 -57.53 2.45 -6.86
N LEU A 37 -57.56 1.12 -7.01
CA LEU A 37 -56.41 0.26 -6.69
C LEU A 37 -55.30 0.33 -7.75
N GLY A 38 -55.64 0.49 -9.03
CA GLY A 38 -54.66 0.81 -10.06
C GLY A 38 -53.97 2.16 -9.81
N GLY A 39 -54.73 3.17 -9.39
CA GLY A 39 -54.22 4.48 -8.97
C GLY A 39 -53.35 4.40 -7.71
N ALA A 40 -53.75 3.62 -6.71
CA ALA A 40 -52.94 3.35 -5.52
C ALA A 40 -51.61 2.67 -5.86
N GLY A 41 -51.61 1.73 -6.80
CA GLY A 41 -50.39 1.10 -7.33
C GLY A 41 -49.45 2.09 -8.03
N LEU A 42 -50.01 3.01 -8.82
CA LEU A 42 -49.23 4.10 -9.44
C LEU A 42 -48.63 5.04 -8.39
N LEU A 43 -49.40 5.45 -7.38
CA LEU A 43 -48.93 6.29 -6.27
C LEU A 43 -47.81 5.60 -5.48
N ALA A 44 -47.95 4.30 -5.18
CA ALA A 44 -46.90 3.52 -4.55
C ALA A 44 -45.63 3.45 -5.41
N GLY A 45 -45.78 3.24 -6.72
CA GLY A 45 -44.66 3.27 -7.66
C GLY A 45 -43.95 4.63 -7.70
N VAL A 46 -44.70 5.73 -7.72
CA VAL A 46 -44.15 7.10 -7.66
C VAL A 46 -43.39 7.32 -6.36
N LEU A 47 -43.95 6.88 -5.23
CA LEU A 47 -43.28 6.97 -3.93
C LEU A 47 -41.95 6.21 -3.92
N VAL A 48 -41.91 4.98 -4.47
CA VAL A 48 -40.68 4.20 -4.58
C VAL A 48 -39.62 4.91 -5.43
N VAL A 49 -40.01 5.50 -6.56
CA VAL A 49 -39.09 6.26 -7.42
C VAL A 49 -38.58 7.53 -6.72
N LEU A 50 -39.43 8.21 -5.93
CA LEU A 50 -39.02 9.36 -5.12
C LEU A 50 -38.02 8.97 -4.03
N LEU A 51 -38.29 7.88 -3.31
CA LEU A 51 -37.37 7.33 -2.30
C LEU A 51 -36.04 6.90 -2.92
N GLU A 52 -36.07 6.25 -4.08
CA GLU A 52 -34.89 5.85 -4.85
C GLU A 52 -34.07 7.07 -5.29
N TRP A 53 -34.73 8.13 -5.77
CA TRP A 53 -34.08 9.38 -6.14
C TRP A 53 -33.42 10.07 -4.94
N GLN A 54 -34.08 10.07 -3.78
CA GLN A 54 -33.53 10.64 -2.55
C GLN A 54 -32.39 9.80 -1.98
N ALA A 55 -32.52 8.46 -2.00
CA ALA A 55 -31.49 7.53 -1.55
C ALA A 55 -30.19 7.68 -2.35
N ARG A 56 -30.25 7.93 -3.66
CA ARG A 56 -29.04 8.18 -4.48
C ARG A 56 -28.28 9.46 -4.12
N ARG A 57 -28.93 10.40 -3.44
CA ARG A 57 -28.29 11.65 -2.98
C ARG A 57 -27.62 11.48 -1.61
N ILE A 58 -27.91 10.39 -0.91
CA ILE A 58 -27.34 10.10 0.40
C ILE A 58 -26.05 9.30 0.18
N PRO A 59 -24.94 9.70 0.82
CA PRO A 59 -23.69 8.96 0.69
C PRO A 59 -23.80 7.58 1.39
N VAL A 60 -23.09 6.59 0.87
CA VAL A 60 -23.28 5.16 1.21
C VAL A 60 -22.98 4.86 2.68
N ASP A 61 -22.03 5.58 3.28
CA ASP A 61 -21.69 5.55 4.71
C ASP A 61 -22.90 5.83 5.60
N ARG A 62 -23.69 6.87 5.27
CA ARG A 62 -24.89 7.23 6.04
C ARG A 62 -25.97 6.17 5.89
N LEU A 63 -26.13 5.61 4.69
CA LEU A 63 -27.09 4.53 4.48
C LEU A 63 -26.74 3.30 5.32
N PHE A 64 -25.45 2.95 5.36
CA PHE A 64 -24.95 1.81 6.13
C PHE A 64 -25.15 1.98 7.64
N TRP A 65 -24.72 3.12 8.20
CA TRP A 65 -24.86 3.38 9.64
C TRP A 65 -26.31 3.57 10.07
N GLY A 66 -27.13 4.22 9.25
CA GLY A 66 -28.57 4.37 9.49
C GLY A 66 -29.30 3.02 9.48
N ALA A 67 -28.99 2.16 8.51
CA ALA A 67 -29.58 0.81 8.42
C ALA A 67 -29.15 -0.07 9.61
N THR A 68 -27.87 -0.02 9.99
CA THR A 68 -27.35 -0.79 11.14
C THR A 68 -28.03 -0.37 12.44
N GLY A 69 -28.15 0.95 12.67
CA GLY A 69 -28.86 1.48 13.83
C GLY A 69 -30.35 1.12 13.85
N ALA A 70 -31.02 1.23 12.70
CA ALA A 70 -32.42 0.82 12.56
C ALA A 70 -32.63 -0.66 12.88
N MET A 71 -31.76 -1.53 12.35
CA MET A 71 -31.84 -2.97 12.56
C MET A 71 -31.68 -3.32 14.05
N LEU A 72 -30.66 -2.77 14.71
CA LEU A 72 -30.46 -2.97 16.15
C LEU A 72 -31.66 -2.46 16.96
N GLY A 73 -32.19 -1.29 16.62
CA GLY A 73 -33.37 -0.71 17.25
C GLY A 73 -34.62 -1.58 17.10
N VAL A 74 -34.86 -2.14 15.91
CA VAL A 74 -35.98 -3.06 15.65
C VAL A 74 -35.83 -4.35 16.47
N VAL A 75 -34.64 -4.95 16.51
CA VAL A 75 -34.39 -6.17 17.29
C VAL A 75 -34.66 -5.93 18.78
N LEU A 76 -34.18 -4.82 19.32
CA LEU A 76 -34.46 -4.42 20.70
C LEU A 76 -35.95 -4.16 20.94
N GLY A 77 -36.62 -3.48 20.01
CA GLY A 77 -38.05 -3.20 20.11
C GLY A 77 -38.95 -4.42 20.05
N LEU A 78 -38.59 -5.41 19.23
CA LEU A 78 -39.27 -6.71 19.22
C LEU A 78 -39.11 -7.42 20.57
N GLY A 79 -37.90 -7.41 21.15
CA GLY A 79 -37.65 -7.99 22.48
C GLY A 79 -38.46 -7.33 23.59
N LEU A 80 -38.49 -5.98 23.63
CA LEU A 80 -39.32 -5.25 24.60
C LEU A 80 -40.81 -5.48 24.38
N GLY A 81 -41.26 -5.58 23.13
CA GLY A 81 -42.64 -5.91 22.81
C GLY A 81 -43.04 -7.32 23.30
N THR A 82 -42.12 -8.29 23.24
CA THR A 82 -42.36 -9.62 23.84
C THR A 82 -42.36 -9.58 25.37
N ALA A 83 -41.52 -8.76 25.99
CA ALA A 83 -41.52 -8.59 27.45
C ALA A 83 -42.80 -7.91 27.95
N LEU A 84 -43.34 -6.96 27.19
CA LEU A 84 -44.62 -6.30 27.52
C LEU A 84 -45.79 -7.29 27.56
N ASP A 85 -45.82 -8.25 26.64
CA ASP A 85 -46.86 -9.28 26.59
C ASP A 85 -46.89 -10.16 27.84
N ALA A 86 -45.72 -10.36 28.48
CA ALA A 86 -45.61 -11.10 29.74
C ALA A 86 -46.19 -10.33 30.95
N ILE A 87 -46.29 -9.00 30.86
CA ILE A 87 -46.83 -8.14 31.93
C ILE A 87 -48.32 -7.83 31.68
N VAL A 88 -48.68 -7.57 30.42
CA VAL A 88 -50.05 -7.25 30.00
C VAL A 88 -50.46 -8.22 28.89
N PRO A 89 -51.13 -9.34 29.25
CA PRO A 89 -51.56 -10.34 28.29
C PRO A 89 -52.45 -9.73 27.21
N GLY A 90 -52.07 -9.90 25.94
CA GLY A 90 -52.82 -9.38 24.78
C GLY A 90 -52.28 -8.05 24.22
N ALA A 91 -51.34 -7.40 24.92
CA ALA A 91 -50.68 -6.20 24.42
C ALA A 91 -49.47 -6.51 23.50
N GLY A 92 -49.01 -7.76 23.41
CA GLY A 92 -47.76 -8.10 22.74
C GLY A 92 -47.71 -7.79 21.24
N ALA A 93 -48.80 -7.98 20.50
CA ALA A 93 -48.81 -7.71 19.05
C ALA A 93 -48.66 -6.22 18.74
N LEU A 94 -49.44 -5.38 19.42
CA LEU A 94 -49.35 -3.92 19.30
C LEU A 94 -48.04 -3.38 19.88
N GLY A 95 -47.60 -3.93 21.01
CA GLY A 95 -46.33 -3.58 21.66
C GLY A 95 -45.11 -3.85 20.79
N ARG A 96 -45.03 -5.05 20.18
CA ARG A 96 -43.94 -5.40 19.24
C ARG A 96 -43.89 -4.44 18.06
N GLY A 97 -45.03 -4.15 17.44
CA GLY A 97 -45.09 -3.22 16.30
C GLY A 97 -44.67 -1.80 16.68
N LEU A 98 -45.24 -1.30 17.78
CA LEU A 98 -44.98 0.07 18.25
C LEU A 98 -43.52 0.25 18.68
N PHE A 99 -42.97 -0.66 19.50
CA PHE A 99 -41.59 -0.55 19.96
C PHE A 99 -40.59 -0.78 18.84
N ALA A 100 -40.83 -1.72 17.91
CA ALA A 100 -39.95 -1.91 16.76
C ALA A 100 -39.86 -0.65 15.89
N LEU A 101 -40.99 0.05 15.67
CA LEU A 101 -41.02 1.28 14.89
C LEU A 101 -40.29 2.43 15.60
N LEU A 102 -40.63 2.67 16.87
CA LEU A 102 -40.05 3.77 17.65
C LEU A 102 -38.54 3.59 17.86
N LEU A 103 -38.12 2.39 18.26
CA LEU A 103 -36.72 2.10 18.52
C LEU A 103 -35.91 1.93 17.23
N GLY A 104 -36.52 1.44 16.14
CA GLY A 104 -35.91 1.47 14.82
C GLY A 104 -35.59 2.90 14.36
N TYR A 105 -36.55 3.82 14.51
CA TYR A 105 -36.33 5.25 14.20
C TYR A 105 -35.27 5.90 15.10
N LEU A 106 -35.34 5.63 16.41
CA LEU A 106 -34.36 6.15 17.37
C LEU A 106 -32.95 5.61 17.08
N GLY A 107 -32.83 4.30 16.81
CA GLY A 107 -31.57 3.66 16.46
C GLY A 107 -30.95 4.26 15.20
N ALA A 108 -31.76 4.47 14.16
CA ALA A 108 -31.30 5.11 12.92
C ALA A 108 -30.83 6.55 13.15
N THR A 109 -31.59 7.36 13.90
CA THR A 109 -31.25 8.77 14.12
C THR A 109 -30.03 8.95 15.01
N VAL A 110 -29.86 8.10 16.03
CA VAL A 110 -28.69 8.13 16.93
C VAL A 110 -27.41 7.70 16.19
N THR A 111 -27.43 6.62 15.41
CA THR A 111 -26.23 6.19 14.66
C THR A 111 -25.86 7.17 13.56
N LEU A 112 -26.84 7.82 12.94
CA LEU A 112 -26.58 8.90 11.98
C LEU A 112 -26.00 10.16 12.64
N ALA A 113 -26.46 10.49 13.85
CA ALA A 113 -25.95 11.64 14.62
C ALA A 113 -24.53 11.40 15.16
N LYS A 114 -24.20 10.16 15.54
CA LYS A 114 -22.89 9.76 16.08
C LYS A 114 -22.01 9.01 15.09
N ARG A 115 -22.25 9.17 13.79
CA ARG A 115 -21.57 8.35 12.76
C ARG A 115 -20.05 8.48 12.82
N ASP A 116 -19.55 9.69 13.04
CA ASP A 116 -18.11 9.98 12.97
C ASP A 116 -17.38 9.28 14.14
N ASP A 117 -17.98 9.30 15.34
CA ASP A 117 -17.50 8.56 16.52
C ASP A 117 -17.55 7.03 16.33
N LEU A 118 -18.61 6.53 15.68
CA LEU A 118 -18.81 5.09 15.43
C LEU A 118 -17.84 4.56 14.38
N GLU A 119 -17.51 5.36 13.37
CA GLU A 119 -16.52 5.03 12.34
C GLU A 119 -15.13 4.88 12.97
N ASP A 120 -14.70 5.85 13.78
CA ASP A 120 -13.44 5.81 14.53
C ASP A 120 -13.35 4.58 15.44
N MET A 121 -14.45 4.23 16.11
CA MET A 121 -14.52 3.04 16.98
C MET A 121 -14.47 1.74 16.16
N SER A 122 -15.13 1.69 15.00
CA SER A 122 -15.13 0.51 14.13
C SER A 122 -13.73 0.19 13.59
N VAL A 123 -12.94 1.22 13.27
CA VAL A 123 -11.54 1.08 12.85
C VAL A 123 -10.65 0.54 13.97
N LYS A 124 -10.94 0.92 15.23
CA LYS A 124 -10.21 0.44 16.41
C LYS A 124 -10.59 -1.00 16.82
N LEU A 125 -11.87 -1.37 16.70
CA LEU A 125 -12.39 -2.68 17.12
C LEU A 125 -12.21 -3.77 16.06
N PHE A 126 -12.34 -3.39 14.79
CA PHE A 126 -12.05 -4.21 13.64
C PHE A 126 -10.92 -3.54 12.87
N PRO A 127 -9.67 -3.58 13.40
CA PRO A 127 -8.54 -3.22 12.58
C PRO A 127 -8.64 -4.16 11.39
N LYS A 128 -9.00 -3.61 10.22
CA LYS A 128 -8.90 -4.34 8.97
C LYS A 128 -7.54 -5.00 9.06
N THR A 129 -7.48 -6.32 8.94
CA THR A 129 -6.22 -6.98 8.61
C THR A 129 -5.85 -6.34 7.30
N ALA A 130 -5.07 -5.26 7.40
CA ALA A 130 -4.43 -4.68 6.28
C ALA A 130 -3.65 -5.88 5.76
N VAL A 131 -4.06 -6.38 4.60
CA VAL A 131 -3.06 -6.56 3.56
C VAL A 131 -2.21 -5.32 3.73
N ARG A 132 -1.04 -5.45 4.37
CA ARG A 132 -0.04 -4.41 4.42
C ARG A 132 0.05 -4.01 2.96
N GLN A 133 -0.60 -2.92 2.58
CA GLN A 133 -0.21 -2.19 1.41
C GLN A 133 1.19 -1.81 1.83
N ASP A 134 2.14 -2.63 1.41
CA ASP A 134 3.54 -2.35 1.56
C ASP A 134 3.69 -1.02 0.84
N GLY A 135 3.69 0.06 1.64
CA GLY A 135 3.28 1.40 1.23
C GLY A 135 3.94 1.82 -0.08
N ASP A 136 3.30 2.74 -0.80
CA ASP A 136 3.79 3.22 -2.08
C ASP A 136 5.29 3.51 -2.00
N LYS A 137 6.04 2.96 -2.96
CA LYS A 137 7.50 3.05 -3.00
C LYS A 137 7.87 4.27 -3.82
N ILE A 138 8.20 5.35 -3.14
CA ILE A 138 8.44 6.66 -3.74
C ILE A 138 9.86 6.68 -4.28
N LEU A 139 10.00 6.81 -5.60
CA LEU A 139 11.31 6.79 -6.25
C LEU A 139 11.96 8.18 -6.24
N ASP A 140 13.23 8.22 -5.84
CA ASP A 140 14.13 9.37 -5.98
C ASP A 140 14.88 9.35 -7.34
N THR A 141 15.32 10.52 -7.80
CA THR A 141 16.15 10.70 -9.01
C THR A 141 17.42 9.85 -8.95
N SER A 142 18.06 9.74 -7.77
CA SER A 142 19.30 8.99 -7.59
C SER A 142 19.17 7.50 -7.92
N VAL A 143 18.07 6.86 -7.50
CA VAL A 143 17.82 5.43 -7.75
C VAL A 143 17.39 5.17 -9.19
N ILE A 144 16.66 6.12 -9.79
CA ILE A 144 16.23 6.05 -11.20
C ILE A 144 17.44 6.11 -12.13
N ILE A 145 18.39 7.03 -11.89
CA ILE A 145 19.58 7.17 -12.74
C ILE A 145 20.51 5.95 -12.61
N ASP A 146 20.68 5.41 -11.39
CA ASP A 146 21.50 4.21 -11.14
C ASP A 146 20.94 2.98 -11.88
N GLY A 147 19.63 2.77 -11.79
CA GLY A 147 18.91 1.78 -12.60
C GLY A 147 18.93 0.34 -12.10
N ARG A 148 19.73 -0.02 -11.08
CA ARG A 148 19.72 -1.38 -10.48
C ARG A 148 18.37 -1.75 -9.87
N ILE A 149 17.52 -0.75 -9.58
CA ILE A 149 16.14 -0.95 -9.16
C ILE A 149 15.32 -1.82 -10.12
N VAL A 150 15.60 -1.77 -11.42
CA VAL A 150 14.92 -2.62 -12.41
C VAL A 150 15.20 -4.09 -12.11
N ASP A 151 16.46 -4.43 -11.86
CA ASP A 151 16.88 -5.81 -11.63
C ASP A 151 16.32 -6.32 -10.29
N VAL A 152 16.34 -5.47 -9.25
CA VAL A 152 15.70 -5.76 -7.95
C VAL A 152 14.19 -6.03 -8.12
N CYS A 153 13.48 -5.25 -8.92
CA CYS A 153 12.07 -5.48 -9.21
C CYS A 153 11.82 -6.76 -10.04
N GLN A 154 12.71 -7.07 -10.99
CA GLN A 154 12.60 -8.27 -11.83
C GLN A 154 12.78 -9.56 -11.02
N THR A 155 13.68 -9.57 -10.04
CA THR A 155 13.85 -10.73 -9.12
C THR A 155 12.66 -10.94 -8.20
N GLY A 156 11.80 -9.93 -8.02
CA GLY A 156 10.66 -9.96 -7.11
C GLY A 156 10.97 -9.56 -5.67
N PHE A 157 12.21 -9.12 -5.37
CA PHE A 157 12.57 -8.55 -4.07
C PHE A 157 11.84 -7.24 -3.76
N LEU A 158 11.49 -6.46 -4.81
CA LEU A 158 10.69 -5.26 -4.70
C LEU A 158 9.45 -5.35 -5.60
N ALA A 159 8.26 -5.28 -5.01
CA ALA A 159 6.99 -5.40 -5.71
C ALA A 159 5.96 -4.35 -5.27
N GLY A 160 4.86 -4.23 -6.01
CA GLY A 160 3.77 -3.30 -5.73
C GLY A 160 3.87 -1.99 -6.51
N THR A 161 3.30 -0.93 -5.96
CA THR A 161 3.25 0.38 -6.62
C THR A 161 4.56 1.15 -6.43
N LEU A 162 5.24 1.47 -7.54
CA LEU A 162 6.32 2.46 -7.56
C LEU A 162 5.72 3.82 -7.91
N LEU A 163 5.79 4.75 -6.96
CA LEU A 163 5.30 6.11 -7.12
C LEU A 163 6.43 7.01 -7.59
N VAL A 164 6.23 7.70 -8.71
CA VAL A 164 7.21 8.60 -9.32
C VAL A 164 6.65 10.02 -9.27
N PRO A 165 7.15 10.88 -8.36
CA PRO A 165 6.61 12.23 -8.23
C PRO A 165 6.92 13.10 -9.46
N GLN A 166 6.01 14.00 -9.80
CA GLN A 166 6.21 14.93 -10.93
C GLN A 166 7.47 15.81 -10.75
N PHE A 167 7.81 16.19 -9.52
CA PHE A 167 9.01 16.99 -9.26
C PHE A 167 10.32 16.21 -9.51
N VAL A 168 10.33 14.88 -9.30
CA VAL A 168 11.46 14.00 -9.66
C VAL A 168 11.61 13.91 -11.17
N LEU A 169 10.50 13.81 -11.91
CA LEU A 169 10.54 13.82 -13.39
C LEU A 169 11.09 15.14 -13.93
N ARG A 170 10.71 16.28 -13.32
CA ARG A 170 11.24 17.60 -13.70
C ARG A 170 12.73 17.71 -13.43
N GLU A 171 13.22 17.22 -12.28
CA GLU A 171 14.66 17.19 -11.99
C GLU A 171 15.40 16.31 -13.00
N LEU A 172 14.88 15.12 -13.30
CA LEU A 172 15.46 14.23 -14.29
C LEU A 172 15.51 14.86 -15.69
N GLN A 173 14.47 15.60 -16.08
CA GLN A 173 14.44 16.38 -17.31
C GLN A 173 15.50 17.48 -17.33
N GLN A 174 15.64 18.25 -16.25
CA GLN A 174 16.69 19.28 -16.12
C GLN A 174 18.10 18.67 -16.27
N ILE A 175 18.32 17.47 -15.74
CA ILE A 175 19.57 16.73 -15.91
C ILE A 175 19.75 16.29 -17.37
N ALA A 176 18.69 15.82 -18.03
CA ALA A 176 18.70 15.42 -19.44
C ALA A 176 18.95 16.60 -20.40
N ASP A 177 18.50 17.80 -20.03
CA ASP A 177 18.68 19.03 -20.83
C ASP A 177 19.98 19.78 -20.50
N SER A 178 20.83 19.20 -19.64
CA SER A 178 22.11 19.81 -19.25
C SER A 178 23.07 19.95 -20.45
N ALA A 179 23.79 21.07 -20.49
CA ALA A 179 24.87 21.30 -21.46
C ALA A 179 25.99 20.24 -21.33
N ASP A 180 26.24 19.77 -20.10
CA ASP A 180 27.19 18.71 -19.80
C ASP A 180 26.71 17.37 -20.38
N ALA A 181 27.52 16.80 -21.27
CA ALA A 181 27.22 15.54 -21.94
C ALA A 181 27.04 14.36 -20.99
N LEU A 182 27.82 14.29 -19.90
CA LEU A 182 27.72 13.21 -18.93
C LEU A 182 26.42 13.31 -18.13
N LYS A 183 26.04 14.51 -17.70
CA LYS A 183 24.75 14.75 -17.02
C LYS A 183 23.58 14.44 -17.94
N ARG A 184 23.61 14.93 -19.18
CA ARG A 184 22.60 14.62 -20.20
C ARG A 184 22.41 13.12 -20.43
N ASN A 185 23.51 12.37 -20.56
CA ASN A 185 23.45 10.92 -20.74
C ASN A 185 22.87 10.21 -19.52
N ARG A 186 23.17 10.68 -18.29
CA ARG A 186 22.55 10.17 -17.05
C ARG A 186 21.04 10.45 -17.00
N GLY A 187 20.62 11.65 -17.38
CA GLY A 187 19.19 11.99 -17.46
C GLY A 187 18.42 11.11 -18.44
N LYS A 188 18.94 10.93 -19.65
CA LYS A 188 18.37 10.02 -20.67
C LYS A 188 18.26 8.58 -20.15
N ARG A 189 19.33 8.07 -19.53
CA ARG A 189 19.34 6.74 -18.89
C ARG A 189 18.23 6.60 -17.85
N GLY A 190 17.95 7.62 -17.05
CA GLY A 190 16.87 7.57 -16.07
C GLY A 190 15.49 7.40 -16.71
N PHE A 191 15.21 8.08 -17.83
CA PHE A 191 13.96 7.86 -18.58
C PHE A 191 13.87 6.45 -19.16
N ASP A 192 14.98 5.90 -19.68
CA ASP A 192 15.04 4.51 -20.15
C ASP A 192 14.74 3.52 -19.01
N VAL A 193 15.26 3.78 -17.80
CA VAL A 193 14.97 2.99 -16.59
C VAL A 193 13.49 3.02 -16.23
N LEU A 194 12.84 4.19 -16.26
CA LEU A 194 11.40 4.31 -16.00
C LEU A 194 10.57 3.52 -17.02
N GLN A 195 10.94 3.56 -18.31
CA GLN A 195 10.29 2.74 -19.35
C GLN A 195 10.48 1.24 -19.12
N ARG A 196 11.66 0.82 -18.66
CA ARG A 196 11.92 -0.57 -18.30
C ARG A 196 11.08 -1.00 -17.10
N LEU A 197 10.96 -0.17 -16.07
CA LEU A 197 10.14 -0.44 -14.87
C LEU A 197 8.66 -0.65 -15.24
N GLN A 198 8.13 0.11 -16.19
CA GLN A 198 6.75 -0.05 -16.67
C GLN A 198 6.48 -1.42 -17.32
N ARG A 199 7.52 -2.12 -17.80
CA ARG A 199 7.41 -3.44 -18.43
C ARG A 199 7.57 -4.59 -17.43
N VAL A 200 7.89 -4.31 -16.16
CA VAL A 200 8.06 -5.35 -15.13
C VAL A 200 6.69 -5.81 -14.63
N PRO A 201 6.28 -7.09 -14.82
CA PRO A 201 4.92 -7.54 -14.53
C PRO A 201 4.46 -7.43 -13.07
N ARG A 202 5.41 -7.44 -12.13
CA ARG A 202 5.16 -7.45 -10.67
C ARG A 202 5.09 -6.05 -10.05
N VAL A 203 5.22 -5.03 -10.87
CA VAL A 203 5.30 -3.63 -10.44
C VAL A 203 4.33 -2.78 -11.24
N THR A 204 3.70 -1.82 -10.58
CA THR A 204 2.92 -0.78 -11.24
C THR A 204 3.60 0.56 -11.03
N VAL A 205 4.00 1.21 -12.12
CA VAL A 205 4.57 2.57 -12.05
C VAL A 205 3.42 3.57 -12.12
N ARG A 206 3.28 4.41 -11.09
CA ARG A 206 2.28 5.49 -11.03
C ARG A 206 2.98 6.83 -10.90
N ILE A 207 2.60 7.79 -11.74
CA ILE A 207 3.05 9.17 -11.62
C ILE A 207 2.14 9.88 -10.63
N ASP A 208 2.72 10.61 -9.69
CA ASP A 208 1.97 11.41 -8.72
C ASP A 208 2.19 12.90 -8.96
N GLU A 209 1.08 13.64 -9.00
CA GLU A 209 1.06 15.07 -9.32
C GLU A 209 1.14 15.95 -8.07
N VAL A 210 1.10 15.35 -6.88
CA VAL A 210 1.24 16.09 -5.61
C VAL A 210 2.58 16.81 -5.58
N ASP A 211 2.52 18.10 -5.32
CA ASP A 211 3.69 18.97 -5.17
C ASP A 211 3.54 19.81 -3.90
N PHE A 212 4.67 20.26 -3.36
CA PHE A 212 4.75 21.09 -2.17
C PHE A 212 5.43 22.41 -2.55
N PRO A 213 4.68 23.42 -3.05
CA PRO A 213 5.26 24.65 -3.58
C PRO A 213 6.08 25.45 -2.56
N HIS A 214 5.75 25.31 -1.27
CA HIS A 214 6.44 25.97 -0.17
C HIS A 214 7.77 25.32 0.21
N VAL A 215 8.06 24.13 -0.32
CA VAL A 215 9.31 23.40 -0.09
C VAL A 215 10.17 23.52 -1.34
N ARG A 216 11.41 24.00 -1.21
CA ARG A 216 12.31 24.17 -2.35
C ARG A 216 13.09 22.90 -2.68
N GLU A 217 13.57 22.22 -1.66
CA GLU A 217 14.46 21.06 -1.79
C GLU A 217 13.67 19.80 -2.17
N VAL A 218 14.13 19.08 -3.20
CA VAL A 218 13.50 17.83 -3.68
C VAL A 218 13.45 16.78 -2.58
N ASP A 219 14.56 16.60 -1.86
CA ASP A 219 14.70 15.70 -0.71
C ASP A 219 13.60 15.89 0.33
N ARG A 220 13.32 17.15 0.66
CA ARG A 220 12.29 17.49 1.64
C ARG A 220 10.88 17.27 1.09
N LYS A 221 10.66 17.49 -0.21
CA LYS A 221 9.39 17.12 -0.86
C LYS A 221 9.15 15.60 -0.82
N LEU A 222 10.18 14.78 -1.01
CA LEU A 222 10.07 13.32 -0.88
C LEU A 222 9.64 12.91 0.52
N ILE A 223 10.20 13.53 1.56
CA ILE A 223 9.83 13.27 2.97
C ILE A 223 8.38 13.68 3.25
N GLU A 224 7.95 14.87 2.81
CA GLU A 224 6.56 15.33 2.98
C GLU A 224 5.58 14.41 2.23
N LEU A 225 5.93 13.98 1.01
CA LEU A 225 5.12 13.05 0.23
C LEU A 225 4.99 11.69 0.92
N ALA A 226 6.09 11.17 1.46
CA ALA A 226 6.09 9.90 2.18
C ALA A 226 5.27 9.98 3.47
N ARG A 227 5.32 11.10 4.20
CA ARG A 227 4.46 11.33 5.37
C ARG A 227 2.97 11.42 4.99
N ALA A 228 2.65 12.13 3.91
CA ALA A 228 1.27 12.30 3.46
C ALA A 228 0.63 10.99 2.94
N THR A 229 1.43 10.14 2.29
CA THR A 229 0.97 8.89 1.66
C THR A 229 1.17 7.65 2.54
N GLY A 230 1.97 7.74 3.60
CA GLY A 230 2.45 6.57 4.35
C GLY A 230 3.40 5.67 3.55
N GLY A 231 3.99 6.20 2.46
CA GLY A 231 4.90 5.50 1.57
C GLY A 231 6.32 5.35 2.12
N LYS A 232 7.13 4.57 1.42
CA LYS A 232 8.56 4.37 1.71
C LYS A 232 9.40 5.04 0.64
N ILE A 233 10.47 5.75 1.01
CA ILE A 233 11.38 6.37 0.04
C ILE A 233 12.36 5.33 -0.47
N VAL A 234 12.53 5.23 -1.79
CA VAL A 234 13.58 4.43 -2.42
C VAL A 234 14.64 5.38 -2.96
N THR A 235 15.85 5.30 -2.41
CA THR A 235 16.96 6.21 -2.76
C THR A 235 18.30 5.49 -2.72
N ASN A 236 19.31 6.08 -3.34
CA ASN A 236 20.72 5.71 -3.16
C ASN A 236 21.48 6.71 -2.28
N ASP A 237 20.87 7.84 -1.92
CA ASP A 237 21.49 8.90 -1.15
C ASP A 237 21.49 8.57 0.36
N TYR A 238 22.69 8.53 0.94
CA TYR A 238 22.89 8.26 2.36
C TYR A 238 22.40 9.40 3.26
N ASN A 239 22.54 10.65 2.83
CA ASN A 239 22.10 11.82 3.59
C ASN A 239 20.57 11.87 3.65
N LEU A 240 19.89 11.65 2.51
CA LEU A 240 18.43 11.55 2.48
C LEU A 240 17.95 10.43 3.41
N ASN A 241 18.66 9.29 3.46
CA ASN A 241 18.33 8.21 4.39
C ASN A 241 18.34 8.68 5.86
N ARG A 242 19.43 9.32 6.30
CA ARG A 242 19.55 9.83 7.68
C ARG A 242 18.45 10.84 8.04
N VAL A 243 18.14 11.77 7.13
CA VAL A 243 17.13 12.81 7.37
C VAL A 243 15.71 12.24 7.37
N ALA A 244 15.42 11.27 6.50
CA ALA A 244 14.13 10.59 6.44
C ALA A 244 13.85 9.73 7.69
N GLU A 245 14.87 9.01 8.19
CA GLU A 245 14.75 8.24 9.44
C GLU A 245 14.43 9.12 10.65
N LEU A 246 15.10 10.28 10.79
CA LEU A 246 14.78 11.27 11.83
C LEU A 246 13.34 11.80 11.69
N SER A 247 12.80 11.75 10.48
CA SER A 247 11.43 12.12 10.16
C SER A 247 10.43 10.96 10.30
N ALA A 248 10.83 9.81 10.86
CA ALA A 248 10.02 8.60 10.98
C ALA A 248 9.47 8.10 9.62
N VAL A 249 10.19 8.38 8.53
CA VAL A 249 9.89 7.87 7.19
C VAL A 249 10.81 6.69 6.91
N ALA A 250 10.22 5.56 6.51
CA ALA A 250 10.97 4.37 6.16
C ALA A 250 11.65 4.52 4.79
N VAL A 251 12.90 4.06 4.71
CA VAL A 251 13.73 4.17 3.51
C VAL A 251 14.18 2.79 3.06
N LEU A 252 14.18 2.59 1.74
CA LEU A 252 14.70 1.41 1.06
C LEU A 252 15.91 1.84 0.23
N ASN A 253 17.11 1.64 0.80
CA ASN A 253 18.34 2.04 0.14
C ASN A 253 18.95 0.90 -0.68
N ILE A 254 19.11 1.07 -1.99
CA ILE A 254 19.62 0.01 -2.88
C ILE A 254 21.12 -0.25 -2.66
N ASN A 255 21.89 0.75 -2.23
CA ASN A 255 23.28 0.55 -1.84
C ASN A 255 23.39 -0.28 -0.55
N GLU A 256 22.51 -0.07 0.42
CA GLU A 256 22.46 -0.88 1.63
C GLU A 256 22.05 -2.32 1.31
N LEU A 257 21.05 -2.51 0.43
CA LEU A 257 20.67 -3.83 -0.07
C LEU A 257 21.85 -4.54 -0.75
N ALA A 258 22.56 -3.86 -1.65
CA ALA A 258 23.72 -4.43 -2.33
C ALA A 258 24.83 -4.83 -1.35
N ASN A 259 25.09 -4.02 -0.31
CA ASN A 259 26.06 -4.34 0.73
C ASN A 259 25.61 -5.53 1.59
N ALA A 260 24.31 -5.66 1.89
CA ALA A 260 23.76 -6.77 2.65
C ALA A 260 23.82 -8.11 1.88
N LEU A 261 23.89 -8.06 0.55
CA LEU A 261 24.03 -9.23 -0.33
C LEU A 261 25.49 -9.67 -0.55
N LYS A 262 26.48 -8.93 -0.03
CA LYS A 262 27.90 -9.33 -0.15
C LYS A 262 28.13 -10.67 0.57
N PRO A 263 28.85 -11.63 -0.04
CA PRO A 263 29.13 -12.91 0.58
C PRO A 263 29.69 -12.76 1.99
N VAL A 264 29.15 -13.54 2.92
CA VAL A 264 29.68 -13.64 4.29
C VAL A 264 30.77 -14.68 4.24
N VAL A 265 32.02 -14.24 4.35
CA VAL A 265 33.14 -15.16 4.58
C VAL A 265 33.19 -15.45 6.08
N LEU A 266 33.44 -16.70 6.47
CA LEU A 266 33.56 -17.10 7.88
C LEU A 266 35.00 -17.44 8.26
N PRO A 267 35.41 -17.25 9.54
CA PRO A 267 36.64 -17.84 10.05
C PRO A 267 36.70 -19.34 9.76
N GLY A 268 37.84 -19.82 9.27
CA GLY A 268 38.04 -21.21 8.84
C GLY A 268 37.65 -21.51 7.39
N GLU A 269 37.00 -20.58 6.68
CA GLU A 269 36.66 -20.75 5.27
C GLU A 269 37.89 -20.59 4.37
N PRO A 270 38.10 -21.48 3.39
CA PRO A 270 39.16 -21.31 2.40
C PRO A 270 38.80 -20.21 1.39
N LEU A 271 39.78 -19.41 1.02
CA LEU A 271 39.71 -18.39 -0.01
C LEU A 271 40.87 -18.55 -0.99
N HIS A 272 40.61 -18.25 -2.26
CA HIS A 272 41.63 -18.14 -3.29
C HIS A 272 41.88 -16.66 -3.57
N VAL A 273 43.08 -16.16 -3.27
CA VAL A 273 43.37 -14.72 -3.37
C VAL A 273 44.65 -14.45 -4.13
N HIS A 274 44.64 -13.41 -4.96
CA HIS A 274 45.82 -12.92 -5.68
C HIS A 274 46.47 -11.79 -4.89
N ILE A 275 47.71 -11.98 -4.45
CA ILE A 275 48.40 -11.01 -3.61
C ILE A 275 48.97 -9.89 -4.48
N VAL A 276 48.48 -8.67 -4.28
CA VAL A 276 48.76 -7.52 -5.14
C VAL A 276 49.93 -6.68 -4.63
N LYS A 277 50.06 -6.52 -3.31
CA LYS A 277 51.07 -5.64 -2.70
C LYS A 277 51.46 -6.06 -1.30
N GLU A 278 52.53 -5.45 -0.78
CA GLU A 278 52.96 -5.62 0.62
C GLU A 278 51.96 -4.94 1.58
N GLY A 279 51.72 -5.60 2.72
CA GLY A 279 50.88 -5.08 3.80
C GLY A 279 51.59 -4.04 4.67
N LYS A 280 50.86 -3.56 5.69
CA LYS A 280 51.38 -2.52 6.58
C LYS A 280 52.41 -3.07 7.58
N GLU A 281 52.22 -4.31 8.05
CA GLU A 281 53.18 -4.96 8.95
C GLU A 281 54.18 -5.83 8.17
N ALA A 282 55.33 -6.07 8.79
CA ALA A 282 56.38 -6.88 8.21
C ALA A 282 55.85 -8.28 7.83
N ASN A 283 56.22 -8.76 6.64
CA ASN A 283 55.82 -10.02 6.04
C ASN A 283 54.35 -10.16 5.61
N GLN A 284 53.49 -9.15 5.76
CA GLN A 284 52.12 -9.24 5.26
C GLN A 284 52.02 -9.04 3.74
N GLY A 285 51.08 -9.73 3.11
CA GLY A 285 50.60 -9.45 1.76
C GLY A 285 49.16 -8.92 1.81
N VAL A 286 48.76 -8.13 0.81
CA VAL A 286 47.39 -7.63 0.66
C VAL A 286 46.83 -8.08 -0.68
N ALA A 287 45.66 -8.69 -0.62
CA ALA A 287 44.82 -9.03 -1.74
C ALA A 287 43.47 -8.31 -1.63
N TYR A 288 42.70 -8.34 -2.72
CA TYR A 288 41.34 -7.82 -2.74
C TYR A 288 40.42 -8.89 -3.33
N LEU A 289 39.25 -9.08 -2.71
CA LEU A 289 38.17 -9.85 -3.32
C LEU A 289 37.53 -9.06 -4.46
N ASP A 290 36.71 -9.72 -5.27
CA ASP A 290 35.99 -9.10 -6.40
C ASP A 290 35.08 -7.94 -5.97
N ASP A 291 34.60 -7.96 -4.73
CA ASP A 291 33.75 -6.91 -4.14
C ASP A 291 34.56 -5.74 -3.52
N GLY A 292 35.90 -5.77 -3.63
CA GLY A 292 36.82 -4.79 -3.10
C GLY A 292 37.20 -5.00 -1.62
N THR A 293 36.70 -6.05 -0.95
CA THR A 293 37.08 -6.36 0.43
C THR A 293 38.58 -6.63 0.51
N MET A 294 39.27 -5.94 1.43
CA MET A 294 40.71 -6.10 1.63
C MET A 294 40.99 -7.38 2.43
N VAL A 295 41.84 -8.24 1.87
CA VAL A 295 42.32 -9.47 2.52
C VAL A 295 43.80 -9.31 2.85
N VAL A 296 44.12 -9.31 4.14
CA VAL A 296 45.50 -9.26 4.66
C VAL A 296 45.96 -10.68 4.93
N VAL A 297 46.99 -11.12 4.21
CA VAL A 297 47.55 -12.47 4.29
C VAL A 297 48.83 -12.46 5.11
N GLU A 298 48.85 -13.17 6.22
CA GLU A 298 50.06 -13.38 7.04
C GLU A 298 51.13 -14.11 6.21
N HIS A 299 52.38 -13.66 6.32
CA HIS A 299 53.51 -14.16 5.51
C HIS A 299 53.34 -13.99 3.98
N GLY A 300 52.34 -13.23 3.53
CA GLY A 300 52.03 -13.02 2.11
C GLY A 300 53.03 -12.17 1.33
N LYS A 301 53.99 -11.49 1.98
CA LYS A 301 54.98 -10.63 1.29
C LYS A 301 55.79 -11.37 0.22
N ARG A 302 56.14 -12.63 0.48
CA ARG A 302 56.93 -13.45 -0.45
C ARG A 302 56.12 -13.99 -1.62
N LEU A 303 54.81 -13.86 -1.55
CA LEU A 303 53.83 -14.41 -2.49
C LEU A 303 53.17 -13.32 -3.32
N ILE A 304 53.70 -12.09 -3.29
CA ILE A 304 53.23 -10.97 -4.12
C ILE A 304 53.32 -11.36 -5.61
N GLY A 305 52.25 -11.10 -6.35
CA GLY A 305 52.08 -11.48 -7.76
C GLY A 305 51.62 -12.92 -7.97
N GLN A 306 51.33 -13.68 -6.90
CA GLN A 306 50.86 -15.06 -6.99
C GLN A 306 49.43 -15.19 -6.45
N THR A 307 48.72 -16.19 -6.97
CA THR A 307 47.41 -16.61 -6.44
C THR A 307 47.61 -17.77 -5.48
N VAL A 308 47.11 -17.63 -4.25
CA VAL A 308 47.36 -18.58 -3.17
C VAL A 308 46.08 -18.94 -2.42
N ASP A 309 46.05 -20.16 -1.91
CA ASP A 309 44.98 -20.69 -1.08
C ASP A 309 45.23 -20.28 0.36
N VAL A 310 44.29 -19.54 0.93
CA VAL A 310 44.37 -19.01 2.29
C VAL A 310 43.16 -19.46 3.09
N THR A 311 43.31 -19.56 4.40
CA THR A 311 42.21 -19.82 5.33
C THR A 311 41.97 -18.57 6.16
N VAL A 312 40.71 -18.13 6.23
CA VAL A 312 40.35 -16.95 7.02
C VAL A 312 40.59 -17.21 8.49
N THR A 313 41.33 -16.31 9.14
CA THR A 313 41.59 -16.36 10.58
C THR A 313 40.60 -15.49 11.33
N THR A 314 40.53 -14.20 10.99
CA THR A 314 39.71 -13.22 11.70
C THR A 314 39.13 -12.22 10.72
N ILE A 315 37.96 -11.67 11.04
CA ILE A 315 37.29 -10.65 10.24
C ILE A 315 37.12 -9.41 11.11
N TYR A 316 37.58 -8.27 10.62
CA TYR A 316 37.39 -6.98 11.26
C TYR A 316 36.49 -6.08 10.42
N GLN A 317 35.51 -5.46 11.08
CA GLN A 317 34.74 -4.38 10.48
C GLN A 317 35.44 -3.05 10.75
N THR A 318 35.71 -2.27 9.71
CA THR A 318 36.31 -0.92 9.80
C THR A 318 35.37 0.13 9.23
N ALA A 319 35.66 1.42 9.46
CA ALA A 319 34.89 2.54 8.90
C ALA A 319 34.88 2.57 7.35
N ALA A 320 35.91 2.02 6.70
CA ALA A 320 36.00 1.95 5.23
C ALA A 320 35.40 0.65 4.65
N GLY A 321 34.91 -0.26 5.50
CA GLY A 321 34.37 -1.55 5.10
C GLY A 321 34.98 -2.71 5.88
N ARG A 322 34.82 -3.92 5.34
CA ARG A 322 35.30 -5.16 5.96
C ARG A 322 36.77 -5.42 5.59
N MET A 323 37.56 -5.87 6.56
CA MET A 323 38.93 -6.34 6.38
C MET A 323 39.01 -7.79 6.85
N ILE A 324 39.54 -8.67 6.00
CA ILE A 324 39.68 -10.10 6.29
C ILE A 324 41.15 -10.38 6.55
N PHE A 325 41.46 -11.07 7.64
CA PHE A 325 42.79 -11.61 7.89
C PHE A 325 42.78 -13.09 7.56
N ALA A 326 43.82 -13.55 6.88
CA ALA A 326 43.96 -14.93 6.47
C ALA A 326 45.40 -15.39 6.62
N ARG A 327 45.59 -16.70 6.76
CA ARG A 327 46.91 -17.34 6.69
C ARG A 327 46.96 -18.26 5.49
N GLN A 328 48.15 -18.49 4.95
CA GLN A 328 48.33 -19.50 3.92
C GLN A 328 47.83 -20.86 4.45
N ARG A 329 47.10 -21.59 3.60
CA ARG A 329 46.61 -22.93 3.94
C ARG A 329 47.80 -23.88 3.88
N ASP A 330 48.18 -24.45 5.02
CA ASP A 330 49.22 -25.47 5.09
C ASP A 330 48.67 -26.80 4.52
N GLU A 331 49.33 -27.37 3.52
CA GLU A 331 48.92 -28.63 2.85
C GLU A 331 48.79 -29.83 3.82
N GLU A 332 49.36 -29.73 5.03
CA GLU A 332 49.38 -30.79 6.05
C GLU A 332 48.06 -30.98 6.83
N SER A 333 47.06 -30.11 6.60
CA SER A 333 45.81 -30.08 7.38
C SER A 333 44.55 -30.46 6.58
N ALA A 334 44.70 -31.12 5.43
CA ALA A 334 43.59 -31.76 4.73
C ALA A 334 43.25 -33.10 5.41
N PRO A 335 42.02 -33.32 5.93
CA PRO A 335 41.61 -34.66 6.31
C PRO A 335 41.49 -35.50 5.02
N ARG A 336 42.17 -36.65 5.00
CA ARG A 336 42.04 -37.68 3.96
C ARG A 336 40.61 -38.21 3.88
#